data_AF-A0A2E7BRC7-F1
#
_entry.id   AF-A0A2E7BRC7-F1
#
_cell.length_a   1.000
_cell.length_b   1.000
_cell.length_c   1.000
_cell.angle_alpha   90.00
_cell.angle_beta   90.00
_cell.angle_gamma   90.00
#
_symmetry.space_group_name_H-M   'P 1'
#
loop_
_entity.id
_entity.type
_entity.pdbx_description
1 polymer ?
#
loop_
_entity_poly.entity_id
_entity_poly.type
_entity_poly.pdbx_seq_one_letter_code
_entity_poly.pdbx_strand_id
1 'polypeptide(L)'
;MTDSAYRTVPGQRVLKHAYGDRLTVLHNPFDLSLMAKIGQEETVQPELGDLVRLAYERLCAEAMALHLPNQVARVDTRMRAIVPEGVYEGTLLDPHGPVVSVAIARAGIVPSEVCFRLVTRFLARGKVRQDHFAMARVTNDAGEVTGVQVSGEKIGGDIQDATVFIPDPMGATGGSLDRAIQYYKDSVPGRARAYVALFLTVTPEAVRRLLAAHEDLSIVALRLDRGLSAERVLAAMPGESSDEVGLTDKQYIVPGAGGVGEVLNNSFV
;
A
#
# COMPACT_ATOMS: atom_id res chain seq x y z
N MET A 1 -16.70 15.37 -12.94
CA MET A 1 -15.74 16.41 -12.50
C MET A 1 -14.36 15.78 -12.41
N THR A 2 -13.30 16.45 -12.86
CA THR A 2 -11.93 15.92 -12.83
C THR A 2 -11.09 16.68 -11.81
N ASP A 3 -10.48 15.94 -10.89
CA ASP A 3 -9.54 16.46 -9.90
C ASP A 3 -8.35 17.13 -10.59
N SER A 4 -8.08 18.40 -10.26
CA SER A 4 -7.01 19.16 -10.90
C SER A 4 -5.64 18.57 -10.62
N ALA A 5 -5.49 17.84 -9.51
CA ALA A 5 -4.25 17.18 -9.12
C ALA A 5 -3.73 16.21 -10.19
N TYR A 6 -4.60 15.66 -11.04
CA TYR A 6 -4.23 14.68 -12.07
C TYR A 6 -4.39 15.17 -13.51
N ARG A 7 -4.78 16.43 -13.74
CA ARG A 7 -4.97 16.98 -15.10
C ARG A 7 -3.66 17.20 -15.84
N THR A 8 -2.66 17.74 -15.14
CA THR A 8 -1.30 17.92 -15.64
C THR A 8 -0.39 17.30 -14.61
N VAL A 9 0.31 16.24 -15.01
CA VAL A 9 1.25 15.52 -14.14
C VAL A 9 2.61 16.11 -14.44
N PRO A 10 3.08 17.12 -13.67
CA PRO A 10 4.43 17.63 -13.84
C PRO A 10 5.41 16.47 -13.60
N GLY A 11 6.64 16.56 -14.09
CA GLY A 11 7.68 15.52 -13.89
C GLY A 11 8.11 15.27 -12.43
N GLN A 12 7.30 15.68 -11.46
CA GLN A 12 7.38 15.29 -10.05
C GLN A 12 7.13 13.78 -9.94
N ARG A 13 7.74 13.13 -8.94
CA ARG A 13 7.53 11.68 -8.68
C ARG A 13 6.43 11.42 -7.66
N VAL A 14 6.15 12.38 -6.80
CA VAL A 14 5.20 12.30 -5.68
C VAL A 14 4.26 13.50 -5.74
N LEU A 15 2.98 13.26 -5.45
CA LEU A 15 1.93 14.28 -5.45
C LEU A 15 2.13 15.21 -4.25
N LYS A 16 2.16 16.52 -4.50
CA LYS A 16 2.16 17.52 -3.43
C LYS A 16 0.79 17.54 -2.72
N HIS A 17 0.79 17.46 -1.38
CA HIS A 17 -0.42 17.46 -0.56
C HIS A 17 -0.16 17.99 0.87
N ALA A 18 -1.23 18.24 1.63
CA ALA A 18 -1.18 18.74 3.02
C ALA A 18 -1.44 17.67 4.11
N TYR A 19 -1.50 16.38 3.76
CA TYR A 19 -1.72 15.28 4.72
C TYR A 19 -0.53 14.97 5.67
N GLY A 20 0.59 15.66 5.50
CA GLY A 20 1.84 15.43 6.25
C GLY A 20 2.73 14.33 5.63
N ASP A 21 3.92 14.17 6.20
CA ASP A 21 5.04 13.44 5.57
C ASP A 21 4.90 11.90 5.62
N ARG A 22 3.89 11.38 6.34
CA ARG A 22 3.61 9.94 6.45
C ARG A 22 2.72 9.41 5.33
N LEU A 23 2.26 10.27 4.42
CA LEU A 23 1.61 9.87 3.17
C LEU A 23 2.57 10.14 2.01
N THR A 24 2.73 9.14 1.15
CA THR A 24 3.39 9.27 -0.15
C THR A 24 2.44 8.77 -1.23
N VAL A 25 2.04 9.67 -2.14
CA VAL A 25 1.23 9.30 -3.31
C VAL A 25 2.10 9.44 -4.55
N LEU A 26 2.37 8.32 -5.23
CA LEU A 26 3.14 8.34 -6.47
C LEU A 26 2.39 9.14 -7.54
N HIS A 27 3.14 9.89 -8.34
CA HIS A 27 2.55 10.86 -9.25
C HIS A 27 3.29 10.89 -10.57
N ASN A 28 3.04 9.92 -11.44
CA ASN A 28 3.60 9.92 -12.79
C ASN A 28 2.62 9.30 -13.80
N PRO A 29 2.78 9.60 -15.11
CA PRO A 29 1.85 9.13 -16.12
C PRO A 29 1.75 7.60 -16.24
N PHE A 30 2.82 6.87 -15.91
CA PHE A 30 2.80 5.41 -15.95
C PHE A 30 1.86 4.84 -14.88
N ASP A 31 2.02 5.26 -13.62
CA ASP A 31 1.19 4.76 -12.52
C ASP A 31 -0.28 5.16 -12.69
N LEU A 32 -0.54 6.35 -13.21
CA LEU A 32 -1.89 6.79 -13.54
C LEU A 32 -2.51 6.02 -14.71
N SER A 33 -1.71 5.66 -15.73
CA SER A 33 -2.16 4.81 -16.84
C SER A 33 -2.47 3.39 -16.35
N LEU A 34 -1.64 2.85 -15.45
CA LEU A 34 -1.87 1.55 -14.82
C LEU A 34 -3.18 1.54 -14.02
N MET A 35 -3.40 2.58 -13.21
CA MET A 35 -4.64 2.74 -12.44
C MET A 35 -5.87 2.96 -13.33
N ALA A 36 -5.73 3.71 -14.43
CA ALA A 36 -6.81 3.88 -15.40
C ALA A 36 -7.20 2.54 -16.02
N LYS A 37 -6.21 1.71 -16.39
CA LYS A 37 -6.45 0.39 -16.97
C LYS A 37 -7.07 -0.58 -15.97
N ILE A 38 -6.52 -0.67 -14.76
CA ILE A 38 -7.07 -1.49 -13.66
C ILE A 38 -8.53 -1.13 -13.37
N GLY A 39 -8.91 0.14 -13.48
CA GLY A 39 -10.27 0.61 -13.24
C GLY A 39 -11.25 0.50 -14.41
N GLN A 40 -10.83 0.01 -15.59
CA GLN A 40 -11.74 -0.22 -16.72
C GLN A 40 -12.62 -1.44 -16.47
N GLU A 41 -13.90 -1.34 -16.83
CA GLU A 41 -14.89 -2.41 -16.64
C GLU A 41 -14.48 -3.69 -17.39
N GLU A 42 -13.86 -3.55 -18.56
CA GLU A 42 -13.40 -4.66 -19.40
C GLU A 42 -12.10 -5.32 -18.90
N THR A 43 -11.38 -4.68 -17.97
CA THR A 43 -10.13 -5.23 -17.43
C THR A 43 -10.41 -6.27 -16.36
N VAL A 44 -10.49 -7.52 -16.79
CA VAL A 44 -10.75 -8.70 -15.95
C VAL A 44 -9.57 -9.68 -15.99
N GLN A 45 -9.71 -10.84 -15.34
CA GLN A 45 -8.67 -11.88 -15.41
C GLN A 45 -8.47 -12.41 -16.84
N PRO A 46 -7.23 -12.74 -17.25
CA PRO A 46 -5.99 -12.73 -16.46
C PRO A 46 -5.31 -11.36 -16.37
N GLU A 47 -5.74 -10.40 -17.21
CA GLU A 47 -5.07 -9.11 -17.37
C GLU A 47 -5.05 -8.28 -16.09
N LEU A 48 -6.16 -8.22 -15.35
CA LEU A 48 -6.22 -7.53 -14.05
C LEU A 48 -5.15 -8.06 -13.09
N GLY A 49 -5.00 -9.38 -13.01
CA GLY A 49 -3.99 -10.01 -12.14
C GLY A 49 -2.57 -9.56 -12.47
N ASP A 50 -2.22 -9.48 -13.75
CA ASP A 50 -0.89 -9.06 -14.20
C ASP A 50 -0.64 -7.57 -13.96
N LEU A 51 -1.66 -6.73 -14.19
CA LEU A 51 -1.57 -5.30 -13.89
C LEU A 51 -1.44 -5.02 -12.39
N VAL A 52 -2.19 -5.74 -11.55
CA VAL A 52 -2.06 -5.63 -10.08
C VAL A 52 -0.67 -6.07 -9.62
N ARG A 53 -0.11 -7.15 -10.18
CA ARG A 53 1.28 -7.55 -9.87
C ARG A 53 2.28 -6.46 -10.23
N LEU A 54 2.18 -5.90 -11.44
CA LEU A 54 3.03 -4.81 -11.89
C LEU A 54 2.92 -3.58 -10.98
N ALA A 55 1.71 -3.25 -10.54
CA ALA A 55 1.46 -2.14 -9.62
C ALA A 55 2.14 -2.38 -8.26
N TYR A 56 2.04 -3.60 -7.72
CA TYR A 56 2.63 -3.93 -6.43
C TYR A 56 4.14 -4.14 -6.48
N GLU A 57 4.73 -4.56 -7.60
CA GLU A 57 6.19 -4.53 -7.77
C GLU A 57 6.72 -3.10 -7.62
N ARG A 58 6.03 -2.12 -8.22
CA ARG A 58 6.39 -0.69 -8.13
C ARG A 58 6.17 -0.11 -6.74
N LEU A 59 4.97 -0.30 -6.17
CA LEU A 59 4.65 0.16 -4.81
C LEU A 59 5.63 -0.43 -3.78
N CYS A 60 5.91 -1.73 -3.90
CA CYS A 60 6.82 -2.39 -2.97
C CYS A 60 8.26 -1.88 -3.14
N ALA A 61 8.75 -1.66 -4.37
CA ALA A 61 10.07 -1.09 -4.59
C ALA A 61 10.22 0.32 -3.97
N GLU A 62 9.21 1.18 -4.13
CA GLU A 62 9.21 2.52 -3.52
C GLU A 62 9.12 2.42 -1.99
N ALA A 63 8.25 1.56 -1.45
CA ALA A 63 8.18 1.33 -0.01
C ALA A 63 9.49 0.80 0.58
N MET A 64 10.19 -0.07 -0.15
CA MET A 64 11.50 -0.58 0.24
C MET A 64 12.53 0.54 0.31
N ALA A 65 12.56 1.42 -0.69
CA ALA A 65 13.48 2.55 -0.74
C ALA A 65 13.23 3.58 0.38
N LEU A 66 11.95 3.78 0.74
CA LEU A 66 11.55 4.77 1.75
C LEU A 66 11.66 4.28 3.19
N HIS A 67 11.34 3.00 3.44
CA HIS A 67 11.06 2.54 4.80
C HIS A 67 11.97 1.42 5.31
N LEU A 68 12.71 0.73 4.45
CA LEU A 68 13.64 -0.29 4.92
C LEU A 68 14.96 0.33 5.39
N PRO A 69 15.61 -0.26 6.42
CA PRO A 69 16.94 0.16 6.81
C PRO A 69 17.91 0.00 5.64
N ASN A 70 18.86 0.93 5.57
CA ASN A 70 19.93 0.92 4.59
C ASN A 70 21.27 1.10 5.30
N GLN A 71 22.34 0.72 4.61
CA GLN A 71 23.71 0.83 5.08
C GLN A 71 24.63 1.20 3.92
N VAL A 72 25.76 1.85 4.22
CA VAL A 72 26.85 1.96 3.26
C VAL A 72 27.55 0.61 3.19
N ALA A 73 27.63 0.04 2.00
CA ALA A 73 28.26 -1.26 1.77
C ALA A 73 29.20 -1.19 0.58
N ARG A 74 30.24 -2.03 0.63
CA ARG A 74 31.25 -2.17 -0.41
C ARG A 74 31.11 -3.54 -1.07
N VAL A 75 30.93 -3.57 -2.39
CA VAL A 75 30.66 -4.79 -3.17
C VAL A 75 31.60 -4.85 -4.37
N ASP A 76 32.33 -5.95 -4.47
CA ASP A 76 33.11 -6.25 -5.67
C ASP A 76 32.18 -6.45 -6.85
N THR A 77 32.34 -5.63 -7.88
CA THR A 77 31.60 -5.80 -9.13
C THR A 77 32.29 -6.85 -10.00
N ARG A 78 31.66 -7.23 -11.12
CA ARG A 78 32.32 -8.10 -12.13
C ARG A 78 33.64 -7.50 -12.65
N MET A 79 33.83 -6.18 -12.56
CA MET A 79 35.04 -5.50 -13.02
C MET A 79 36.24 -5.71 -12.10
N ARG A 80 36.05 -6.18 -10.85
CA ARG A 80 37.15 -6.45 -9.91
C ARG A 80 38.16 -7.47 -10.44
N ALA A 81 37.71 -8.39 -11.31
CA ALA A 81 38.57 -9.36 -11.97
C ALA A 81 39.48 -8.75 -13.06
N ILE A 82 39.16 -7.54 -13.53
CA ILE A 82 39.89 -6.84 -14.61
C ILE A 82 40.74 -5.71 -14.02
N VAL A 83 40.17 -4.91 -13.10
CA VAL A 83 40.83 -3.75 -12.49
C VAL A 83 40.55 -3.69 -10.98
N PRO A 84 41.54 -3.29 -10.13
CA PRO A 84 41.32 -3.14 -8.70
C PRO A 84 40.19 -2.15 -8.34
N GLU A 85 39.95 -1.13 -9.16
CA GLU A 85 38.89 -0.14 -8.96
C GLU A 85 37.48 -0.69 -9.20
N GLY A 86 37.33 -1.95 -9.62
CA GLY A 86 36.05 -2.60 -9.94
C GLY A 86 35.16 -2.89 -8.74
N VAL A 87 35.00 -1.93 -7.83
CA VAL A 87 34.26 -2.02 -6.58
C VAL A 87 33.22 -0.91 -6.53
N TYR A 88 32.00 -1.24 -6.12
CA TYR A 88 30.97 -0.26 -5.78
C TYR A 88 30.98 -0.02 -4.28
N GLU A 89 30.94 1.24 -3.86
CA GLU A 89 30.75 1.63 -2.47
C GLU A 89 29.65 2.68 -2.40
N GLY A 90 28.58 2.39 -1.67
CA GLY A 90 27.43 3.27 -1.58
C GLY A 90 26.30 2.68 -0.76
N THR A 91 25.20 3.42 -0.70
CA THR A 91 24.01 3.03 0.06
C THR A 91 23.31 1.85 -0.61
N LEU A 92 23.10 0.79 0.17
CA LEU A 92 22.31 -0.39 -0.19
C LEU A 92 21.33 -0.70 0.94
N LEU A 93 20.28 -1.48 0.65
CA LEU A 93 19.40 -2.00 1.70
C LEU A 93 20.22 -2.84 2.70
N ASP A 94 19.91 -2.70 3.99
CA ASP A 94 20.47 -3.57 5.02
C ASP A 94 19.79 -4.95 4.91
N PRO A 95 20.52 -6.01 4.53
CA PRO A 95 19.93 -7.33 4.35
C PRO A 95 19.44 -7.95 5.66
N HIS A 96 19.75 -7.39 6.82
CA HIS A 96 19.38 -7.93 8.12
C HIS A 96 18.15 -7.29 8.77
N GLY A 97 17.58 -6.23 8.15
CA GLY A 97 16.33 -5.62 8.58
C GLY A 97 15.14 -6.57 8.44
N PRO A 98 14.44 -6.97 9.51
CA PRO A 98 13.31 -7.89 9.38
C PRO A 98 12.11 -7.23 8.69
N VAL A 99 11.42 -7.97 7.83
CA VAL A 99 10.22 -7.53 7.11
C VAL A 99 9.13 -8.59 7.19
N VAL A 100 7.90 -8.13 7.41
CA VAL A 100 6.71 -8.97 7.43
C VAL A 100 5.75 -8.46 6.37
N SER A 101 5.38 -9.30 5.40
CA SER A 101 4.33 -8.99 4.42
C SER A 101 3.01 -9.59 4.89
N VAL A 102 1.97 -8.78 5.06
CA VAL A 102 0.70 -9.22 5.65
C VAL A 102 -0.36 -9.37 4.56
N ALA A 103 -0.87 -10.59 4.39
CA ALA A 103 -1.97 -10.90 3.48
C ALA A 103 -3.32 -10.73 4.20
N ILE A 104 -4.04 -9.63 3.93
CA ILE A 104 -5.45 -9.51 4.35
C ILE A 104 -6.33 -10.12 3.26
N ALA A 105 -6.92 -11.27 3.56
CA ALA A 105 -7.79 -11.96 2.62
C ALA A 105 -9.07 -11.13 2.36
N ARG A 106 -9.55 -11.03 1.12
CA ARG A 106 -9.06 -11.72 -0.10
C ARG A 106 -8.16 -10.86 -0.98
N ALA A 107 -8.45 -9.57 -1.09
CA ALA A 107 -7.81 -8.68 -2.05
C ALA A 107 -6.30 -8.50 -1.82
N GLY A 108 -5.83 -8.63 -0.58
CA GLY A 108 -4.42 -8.51 -0.19
C GLY A 108 -3.57 -9.76 -0.45
N ILE A 109 -4.14 -10.89 -0.91
CA ILE A 109 -3.37 -12.13 -1.13
C ILE A 109 -2.34 -11.97 -2.25
N VAL A 110 -2.75 -11.59 -3.46
CA VAL A 110 -1.82 -11.36 -4.58
C VAL A 110 -0.81 -10.23 -4.26
N PRO A 111 -1.24 -9.06 -3.76
CA PRO A 111 -0.34 -7.99 -3.35
C PRO A 111 0.74 -8.40 -2.34
N SER A 112 0.36 -9.13 -1.30
CA SER A 112 1.30 -9.57 -0.25
C SER A 112 2.30 -10.60 -0.75
N GLU A 113 1.90 -11.49 -1.67
CA GLU A 113 2.81 -12.45 -2.32
C GLU A 113 3.86 -11.74 -3.17
N VAL A 114 3.45 -10.72 -3.93
CA VAL A 114 4.36 -9.90 -4.75
C VAL A 114 5.37 -9.19 -3.85
N CYS A 115 4.90 -8.54 -2.79
CA CYS A 115 5.77 -7.86 -1.84
C CYS A 115 6.73 -8.83 -1.15
N PHE A 116 6.22 -9.96 -0.66
CA PHE A 116 7.03 -10.99 -0.01
C PHE A 116 8.16 -11.50 -0.93
N ARG A 117 7.83 -11.80 -2.19
CA ARG A 117 8.82 -12.26 -3.17
C ARG A 117 9.83 -11.20 -3.55
N LEU A 118 9.42 -9.95 -3.73
CA LEU A 118 10.34 -8.88 -4.08
C LEU A 118 11.33 -8.64 -2.94
N VAL A 119 10.84 -8.49 -1.71
CA VAL A 119 11.69 -8.25 -0.53
C VAL A 119 12.69 -9.40 -0.31
N THR A 120 12.25 -10.65 -0.50
CA THR A 120 13.11 -11.85 -0.36
C THR A 120 14.29 -11.86 -1.34
N ARG A 121 14.25 -11.11 -2.45
CA ARG A 121 15.39 -11.00 -3.38
C ARG A 121 16.55 -10.19 -2.82
N PHE A 122 16.28 -9.30 -1.86
CA PHE A 122 17.26 -8.34 -1.36
C PHE A 122 17.68 -8.60 0.08
N LEU A 123 16.83 -9.23 0.90
CA LEU A 123 17.10 -9.45 2.32
C LEU A 123 17.61 -10.86 2.60
N ALA A 124 18.37 -11.01 3.68
CA ALA A 124 18.97 -12.27 4.08
C ALA A 124 17.91 -13.32 4.43
N ARG A 125 18.29 -14.59 4.29
CA ARG A 125 17.43 -15.73 4.63
C ARG A 125 16.93 -15.61 6.07
N GLY A 126 15.63 -15.81 6.27
CA GLY A 126 14.99 -15.75 7.59
C GLY A 126 14.65 -14.33 8.08
N LYS A 127 14.93 -13.28 7.28
CA LYS A 127 14.55 -11.90 7.60
C LYS A 127 13.22 -11.48 6.99
N VAL A 128 12.64 -12.30 6.12
CA VAL A 128 11.35 -12.02 5.47
C VAL A 128 10.37 -13.12 5.82
N ARG A 129 9.17 -12.76 6.25
CA ARG A 129 8.05 -13.69 6.38
C ARG A 129 6.77 -13.11 5.77
N GLN A 130 5.80 -14.01 5.56
CA GLN A 130 4.45 -13.64 5.14
C GLN A 130 3.44 -14.16 6.16
N ASP A 131 2.63 -13.25 6.70
CA ASP A 131 1.55 -13.56 7.63
C ASP A 131 0.19 -13.45 6.91
N HIS A 132 -0.84 -14.12 7.41
CA HIS A 132 -2.17 -14.14 6.78
C HIS A 132 -3.28 -13.82 7.77
N PHE A 133 -4.23 -12.99 7.33
CA PHE A 133 -5.44 -12.65 8.06
C PHE A 133 -6.67 -12.95 7.21
N ALA A 134 -7.64 -13.64 7.80
CA ALA A 134 -9.00 -13.70 7.30
C ALA A 134 -9.85 -12.71 8.10
N MET A 135 -10.26 -11.63 7.43
CA MET A 135 -11.04 -10.56 8.04
C MET A 135 -12.27 -10.28 7.20
N ALA A 136 -13.42 -10.13 7.86
CA ALA A 136 -14.66 -9.78 7.22
C ALA A 136 -15.24 -8.52 7.87
N ARG A 137 -15.82 -7.65 7.03
CA ARG A 137 -16.64 -6.54 7.51
C ARG A 137 -17.91 -7.11 8.12
N VAL A 138 -18.29 -6.57 9.27
CA VAL A 138 -19.62 -6.81 9.85
C VAL A 138 -20.50 -5.66 9.38
N THR A 139 -21.63 -5.99 8.73
CA THR A 139 -22.62 -5.00 8.29
C THR A 139 -23.87 -5.07 9.15
N ASN A 140 -24.53 -3.94 9.37
CA ASN A 140 -25.88 -3.90 9.93
C ASN A 140 -26.94 -4.20 8.85
N ASP A 141 -28.21 -4.22 9.24
CA ASP A 141 -29.36 -4.47 8.35
C ASP A 141 -29.50 -3.43 7.23
N ALA A 142 -28.90 -2.24 7.38
CA ALA A 142 -28.86 -1.18 6.37
C ALA A 142 -27.70 -1.35 5.36
N GLY A 143 -26.86 -2.37 5.53
CA GLY A 143 -25.67 -2.62 4.70
C GLY A 143 -24.47 -1.74 5.05
N GLU A 144 -24.52 -1.01 6.17
CA GLU A 144 -23.43 -0.17 6.64
C GLU A 144 -22.40 -1.00 7.40
N VAL A 145 -21.12 -0.70 7.19
CA VAL A 145 -20.02 -1.39 7.89
C VAL A 145 -19.91 -0.89 9.33
N THR A 146 -20.24 -1.74 10.29
CA THR A 146 -20.22 -1.42 11.73
C THR A 146 -18.96 -1.90 12.45
N GLY A 147 -18.18 -2.79 11.83
CA GLY A 147 -16.94 -3.30 12.42
C GLY A 147 -16.20 -4.27 11.51
N VAL A 148 -15.11 -4.84 12.03
CA VAL A 148 -14.31 -5.85 11.33
C VAL A 148 -14.02 -7.00 12.29
N GLN A 149 -14.42 -8.21 11.90
CA GLN A 149 -14.17 -9.44 12.65
C GLN A 149 -13.00 -10.19 12.01
N VAL A 150 -12.03 -10.58 12.84
CA VAL A 150 -10.97 -11.53 12.46
C VAL A 150 -11.57 -12.94 12.59
N SER A 151 -11.75 -13.65 11.48
CA SER A 151 -12.27 -15.02 11.45
C SER A 151 -11.16 -16.08 11.51
N GLY A 152 -9.91 -15.69 11.22
CA GLY A 152 -8.73 -16.53 11.39
C GLY A 152 -7.44 -15.76 11.11
N GLU A 153 -6.34 -16.22 11.69
CA GLU A 153 -5.01 -15.67 11.44
C GLU A 153 -3.96 -16.78 11.38
N LYS A 154 -2.87 -16.52 10.66
CA LYS A 154 -1.67 -17.35 10.61
C LYS A 154 -0.43 -16.46 10.62
N ILE A 155 0.01 -16.12 11.83
CA ILE A 155 1.19 -15.27 12.08
C ILE A 155 2.40 -16.12 12.48
N GLY A 156 3.52 -15.88 11.81
CA GLY A 156 4.77 -16.62 11.98
C GLY A 156 5.79 -15.94 12.89
N GLY A 157 5.54 -15.89 14.20
CA GLY A 157 6.50 -15.37 15.19
C GLY A 157 6.32 -13.88 15.54
N ASP A 158 7.29 -13.31 16.25
CA ASP A 158 7.27 -11.92 16.76
C ASP A 158 7.55 -10.87 15.67
N ILE A 159 7.24 -9.60 15.92
CA ILE A 159 7.49 -8.48 15.00
C ILE A 159 8.63 -7.56 15.46
N GLN A 160 9.56 -8.04 16.30
CA GLN A 160 10.58 -7.18 16.89
C GLN A 160 11.44 -6.50 15.83
N ASP A 161 11.44 -5.16 15.84
CA ASP A 161 12.13 -4.27 14.90
C ASP A 161 11.79 -4.49 13.42
N ALA A 162 10.69 -5.21 13.15
CA ALA A 162 10.27 -5.52 11.80
C ALA A 162 9.59 -4.32 11.14
N THR A 163 9.83 -4.14 9.84
CA THR A 163 8.97 -3.28 9.01
C THR A 163 7.81 -4.14 8.51
N VAL A 164 6.58 -3.79 8.90
CA VAL A 164 5.39 -4.58 8.58
C VAL A 164 4.70 -3.95 7.37
N PHE A 165 4.79 -4.60 6.21
CA PHE A 165 4.10 -4.21 4.98
C PHE A 165 2.69 -4.79 5.00
N ILE A 166 1.69 -3.94 4.82
CA ILE A 166 0.29 -4.33 4.73
C ILE A 166 -0.27 -3.88 3.37
N PRO A 167 -0.03 -4.66 2.32
CA PRO A 167 -0.56 -4.38 1.00
C PRO A 167 -2.04 -4.77 0.89
N ASP A 168 -2.87 -3.80 0.51
CA ASP A 168 -4.30 -3.97 0.27
C ASP A 168 -4.68 -3.07 -0.91
N PRO A 169 -5.33 -3.55 -1.98
CA PRO A 169 -5.57 -2.73 -3.17
C PRO A 169 -6.36 -1.44 -2.87
N MET A 170 -7.32 -1.49 -1.95
CA MET A 170 -8.33 -0.45 -1.79
C MET A 170 -8.37 0.15 -0.38
N GLY A 171 -7.78 1.33 -0.21
CA GLY A 171 -7.82 2.11 1.03
C GLY A 171 -9.12 2.92 1.16
N ALA A 172 -10.26 2.24 1.33
CA ALA A 172 -11.59 2.87 1.34
C ALA A 172 -11.88 3.65 2.64
N THR A 173 -12.24 2.98 3.73
CA THR A 173 -12.47 3.63 5.03
C THR A 173 -11.27 3.52 5.97
N GLY A 174 -10.29 2.67 5.63
CA GLY A 174 -9.16 2.31 6.49
C GLY A 174 -9.50 1.31 7.61
N GLY A 175 -10.77 0.94 7.82
CA GLY A 175 -11.19 0.15 8.99
C GLY A 175 -10.56 -1.25 9.10
N SER A 176 -10.39 -1.96 7.98
CA SER A 176 -9.73 -3.28 7.98
C SER A 176 -8.27 -3.19 8.39
N LEU A 177 -7.55 -2.19 7.86
CA LEU A 177 -6.13 -2.00 8.11
C LEU A 177 -5.88 -1.52 9.55
N ASP A 178 -6.71 -0.60 10.03
CA ASP A 178 -6.77 -0.13 11.43
C ASP A 178 -6.89 -1.32 12.38
N ARG A 179 -7.88 -2.19 12.15
CA ARG A 179 -8.09 -3.39 12.97
C ARG A 179 -6.91 -4.36 12.91
N ALA A 180 -6.29 -4.53 11.75
CA ALA A 180 -5.14 -5.42 11.57
C ALA A 180 -3.90 -4.90 12.32
N ILE A 181 -3.59 -3.60 12.21
CA ILE A 181 -2.49 -2.97 12.94
C ILE A 181 -2.73 -3.06 14.45
N GLN A 182 -3.96 -2.77 14.91
CA GLN A 182 -4.32 -2.92 16.31
C GLN A 182 -4.14 -4.37 16.79
N TYR A 183 -4.53 -5.36 15.99
CA TYR A 183 -4.29 -6.77 16.32
C TYR A 183 -2.80 -7.08 16.48
N TYR A 184 -1.95 -6.60 15.57
CA TYR A 184 -0.49 -6.78 15.70
C TYR A 184 0.05 -6.16 16.98
N LYS A 185 -0.37 -4.94 17.32
CA LYS A 185 0.08 -4.23 18.52
C LYS A 185 -0.37 -4.92 19.81
N ASP A 186 -1.55 -5.51 19.81
CA ASP A 186 -2.13 -6.13 21.02
C ASP A 186 -1.73 -7.59 21.21
N SER A 187 -1.60 -8.34 20.12
CA SER A 187 -1.60 -9.82 20.16
C SER A 187 -0.33 -10.46 19.62
N VAL A 188 0.51 -9.74 18.86
CA VAL A 188 1.74 -10.30 18.28
C VAL A 188 2.94 -9.83 19.12
N PRO A 189 3.79 -10.76 19.63
CA PRO A 189 4.94 -10.36 20.44
C PRO A 189 5.92 -9.44 19.69
N GLY A 190 6.64 -8.60 20.43
CA GLY A 190 7.61 -7.66 19.87
C GLY A 190 7.00 -6.35 19.38
N ARG A 191 7.84 -5.35 19.12
CA ARG A 191 7.42 -4.04 18.59
C ARG A 191 7.93 -3.86 17.17
N ALA A 192 7.03 -3.60 16.23
CA ALA A 192 7.41 -3.24 14.87
C ALA A 192 8.24 -1.94 14.87
N ARG A 193 9.22 -1.88 13.96
CA ARG A 193 9.93 -0.63 13.62
C ARG A 193 8.97 0.38 13.00
N ALA A 194 8.14 -0.08 12.08
CA ALA A 194 7.15 0.73 11.38
C ALA A 194 6.10 -0.17 10.71
N TYR A 195 4.91 0.37 10.49
CA TYR A 195 3.90 -0.19 9.59
C TYR A 195 3.88 0.60 8.29
N VAL A 196 3.70 -0.09 7.16
CA VAL A 196 3.60 0.54 5.83
C VAL A 196 2.39 -0.01 5.09
N ALA A 197 1.38 0.83 4.90
CA ALA A 197 0.21 0.50 4.09
C ALA A 197 0.50 0.74 2.61
N LEU A 198 0.19 -0.24 1.75
CA LEU A 198 0.42 -0.14 0.29
C LEU A 198 -0.89 -0.24 -0.47
N PHE A 199 -1.36 0.88 -1.03
CA PHE A 199 -2.65 0.97 -1.73
C PHE A 199 -2.50 1.24 -3.23
N LEU A 200 -3.33 0.61 -4.06
CA LEU A 200 -3.52 1.08 -5.43
C LEU A 200 -4.23 2.44 -5.42
N THR A 201 -5.31 2.54 -4.65
CA THR A 201 -5.99 3.80 -4.38
C THR A 201 -6.36 3.94 -2.91
N VAL A 202 -6.27 5.15 -2.37
CA VAL A 202 -6.63 5.51 -1.00
C VAL A 202 -7.54 6.74 -1.00
N THR A 203 -8.39 6.88 0.00
CA THR A 203 -9.27 8.05 0.16
C THR A 203 -8.79 9.01 1.25
N PRO A 204 -9.23 10.28 1.23
CA PRO A 204 -9.11 11.20 2.37
C PRO A 204 -9.53 10.60 3.71
N GLU A 205 -10.65 9.88 3.71
CA GLU A 205 -11.25 9.25 4.88
C GLU A 205 -10.33 8.19 5.49
N ALA A 206 -9.78 7.30 4.66
CA ALA A 206 -8.82 6.29 5.10
C ALA A 206 -7.52 6.92 5.60
N VAL A 207 -6.97 7.90 4.87
CA VAL A 207 -5.72 8.57 5.26
C VAL A 207 -5.87 9.20 6.64
N ARG A 208 -6.91 10.02 6.85
CA ARG A 208 -7.14 10.70 8.13
C ARG A 208 -7.30 9.70 9.27
N ARG A 209 -8.12 8.66 9.07
CA ARG A 209 -8.34 7.62 10.08
C ARG A 209 -7.03 6.95 10.48
N LEU A 210 -6.30 6.43 9.48
CA LEU A 210 -5.13 5.60 9.69
C LEU A 210 -3.97 6.38 10.31
N LEU A 211 -3.71 7.59 9.82
CA LEU A 211 -2.63 8.42 10.35
C LEU A 211 -2.95 8.97 11.74
N ALA A 212 -4.23 9.18 12.07
CA ALA A 212 -4.65 9.56 13.42
C ALA A 212 -4.57 8.37 14.40
N ALA A 213 -4.93 7.16 13.97
CA ALA A 213 -4.94 5.97 14.81
C ALA A 213 -3.55 5.39 15.09
N HIS A 214 -2.59 5.58 14.18
CA HIS A 214 -1.28 4.93 14.24
C HIS A 214 -0.15 5.91 13.91
N GLU A 215 0.60 6.34 14.92
CA GLU A 215 1.75 7.26 14.75
C GLU A 215 2.93 6.64 14.00
N ASP A 216 3.05 5.32 14.07
CA ASP A 216 4.10 4.46 13.49
C ASP A 216 3.74 3.92 12.10
N LEU A 217 2.63 4.39 11.52
CA LEU A 217 2.17 4.03 10.19
C LEU A 217 2.59 5.08 9.15
N SER A 218 3.12 4.59 8.03
CA SER A 218 3.24 5.32 6.76
C SER A 218 2.33 4.71 5.69
N ILE A 219 1.88 5.51 4.73
CA ILE A 219 1.01 5.11 3.63
C ILE A 219 1.72 5.41 2.31
N VAL A 220 1.82 4.42 1.43
CA VAL A 220 2.26 4.60 0.04
C VAL A 220 1.13 4.19 -0.89
N ALA A 221 0.75 5.07 -1.81
CA ALA A 221 -0.35 4.83 -2.74
C ALA A 221 -0.03 5.24 -4.18
N LEU A 222 -0.67 4.60 -5.17
CA LEU A 222 -0.58 5.06 -6.57
C LEU A 222 -1.52 6.23 -6.87
N ARG A 223 -2.66 6.31 -6.17
CA ARG A 223 -3.65 7.37 -6.36
C ARG A 223 -4.37 7.71 -5.05
N LEU A 224 -4.63 9.00 -4.85
CA LEU A 224 -5.55 9.50 -3.84
C LEU A 224 -6.87 9.87 -4.52
N ASP A 225 -7.95 9.18 -4.18
CA ASP A 225 -9.27 9.34 -4.80
C ASP A 225 -10.20 10.14 -3.87
N ARG A 226 -10.56 11.34 -4.33
CA ARG A 226 -11.46 12.29 -3.66
C ARG A 226 -12.60 12.77 -4.56
N GLY A 227 -13.03 11.93 -5.50
CA GLY A 227 -13.82 12.31 -6.68
C GLY A 227 -15.23 12.83 -6.41
N LEU A 228 -15.74 12.68 -5.18
CA LEU A 228 -17.04 13.23 -4.77
C LEU A 228 -16.94 14.58 -4.06
N SER A 229 -15.73 15.12 -3.92
CA SER A 229 -15.54 16.47 -3.38
C SER A 229 -16.16 17.53 -4.31
N ALA A 230 -16.59 18.65 -3.73
CA ALA A 230 -17.07 19.80 -4.51
C ALA A 230 -15.97 20.32 -5.46
N GLU A 231 -16.35 20.95 -6.58
CA GLU A 231 -15.39 21.45 -7.59
C GLU A 231 -14.30 22.35 -7.00
N ARG A 232 -14.68 23.27 -6.09
CA ARG A 232 -13.72 24.14 -5.39
C ARG A 232 -12.68 23.35 -4.57
N VAL A 233 -13.07 22.21 -4.02
CA VAL A 233 -12.20 21.32 -3.25
C VAL A 233 -11.30 20.55 -4.22
N LEU A 234 -11.86 19.99 -5.29
CA LEU A 234 -11.11 19.31 -6.36
C LEU A 234 -10.09 20.21 -7.09
N ALA A 235 -10.27 21.53 -7.02
CA ALA A 235 -9.32 22.51 -7.55
C ALA A 235 -8.21 22.90 -6.55
N ALA A 236 -8.43 22.66 -5.26
CA ALA A 236 -7.45 22.92 -4.20
C ALA A 236 -6.41 21.79 -4.10
N MET A 237 -5.29 22.06 -3.42
CA MET A 237 -4.27 21.04 -3.20
C MET A 237 -4.84 19.94 -2.27
N PRO A 238 -4.58 18.65 -2.56
CA PRO A 238 -5.11 17.58 -1.72
C PRO A 238 -4.72 17.74 -0.25
N GLY A 239 -5.68 17.54 0.64
CA GLY A 239 -5.50 17.67 2.10
C GLY A 239 -5.64 19.09 2.65
N GLU A 240 -5.76 20.13 1.83
CA GLU A 240 -6.00 21.50 2.32
C GLU A 240 -7.40 21.67 2.91
N SER A 241 -8.38 20.93 2.39
CA SER A 241 -9.76 20.99 2.83
C SER A 241 -10.13 19.77 3.68
N SER A 242 -10.86 20.00 4.76
CA SER A 242 -11.53 18.93 5.52
C SER A 242 -12.71 18.32 4.74
N ASP A 243 -13.26 19.04 3.77
CA ASP A 243 -14.45 18.66 2.99
C ASP A 243 -14.13 17.70 1.83
N GLU A 244 -12.92 17.12 1.78
CA GLU A 244 -12.59 16.11 0.78
C GLU A 244 -13.33 14.80 1.05
N VAL A 245 -13.99 14.29 0.01
CA VAL A 245 -14.81 13.08 0.05
C VAL A 245 -14.39 12.16 -1.10
N GLY A 246 -13.91 10.98 -0.75
CA GLY A 246 -13.57 9.90 -1.69
C GLY A 246 -14.61 8.80 -1.77
N LEU A 247 -15.56 8.77 -0.84
CA LEU A 247 -16.48 7.65 -0.66
C LEU A 247 -17.93 8.01 -0.97
N THR A 248 -18.63 7.10 -1.66
CA THR A 248 -20.11 7.11 -1.70
C THR A 248 -20.69 6.82 -0.31
N ASP A 249 -21.99 7.01 -0.11
CA ASP A 249 -22.70 6.59 1.11
C ASP A 249 -22.53 5.09 1.43
N LYS A 250 -22.35 4.25 0.40
CA LYS A 250 -22.05 2.81 0.53
C LYS A 250 -20.56 2.49 0.67
N GLN A 251 -19.72 3.49 0.91
CA GLN A 251 -18.28 3.37 1.13
C GLN A 251 -17.48 2.79 -0.06
N TYR A 252 -17.97 2.95 -1.29
CA TYR A 252 -17.18 2.72 -2.51
C TYR A 252 -16.32 3.93 -2.84
N ILE A 253 -15.09 3.69 -3.28
CA ILE A 253 -14.13 4.73 -3.68
C ILE A 253 -14.51 5.30 -5.05
N VAL A 254 -14.42 6.63 -5.20
CA VAL A 254 -14.70 7.34 -6.46
C VAL A 254 -13.50 8.21 -6.87
N PRO A 255 -12.97 8.06 -8.11
CA PRO A 255 -13.42 7.16 -9.17
C PRO A 255 -13.15 5.67 -8.88
N GLY A 256 -12.18 5.34 -8.03
CA GLY A 256 -11.91 3.97 -7.61
C GLY A 256 -11.48 3.04 -8.74
N ALA A 257 -11.67 1.73 -8.51
CA ALA A 257 -11.37 0.66 -9.45
C ALA A 257 -12.37 -0.52 -9.33
N GLY A 258 -13.54 -0.27 -8.73
CA GLY A 258 -14.53 -1.31 -8.45
C GLY A 258 -14.06 -2.39 -7.47
N GLY A 259 -14.70 -3.56 -7.53
CA GLY A 259 -14.42 -4.72 -6.69
C GLY A 259 -13.16 -5.47 -7.11
N VAL A 260 -11.98 -4.86 -6.94
CA VAL A 260 -10.69 -5.46 -7.34
C VAL A 260 -10.50 -6.83 -6.67
N GLY A 261 -10.91 -6.98 -5.41
CA GLY A 261 -10.85 -8.25 -4.70
C GLY A 261 -11.73 -9.33 -5.32
N GLU A 262 -12.95 -8.98 -5.74
CA GLU A 262 -13.89 -9.86 -6.39
C GLU A 262 -13.37 -10.32 -7.76
N VAL A 263 -12.91 -9.38 -8.59
CA VAL A 263 -12.42 -9.69 -9.94
C VAL A 263 -11.11 -10.47 -9.89
N LEU A 264 -10.18 -10.14 -8.97
CA LEU A 264 -8.95 -10.92 -8.79
C LEU A 264 -9.21 -12.39 -8.44
N ASN A 265 -10.31 -12.67 -7.76
CA ASN A 265 -10.64 -14.01 -7.28
C ASN A 265 -11.79 -14.68 -8.05
N ASN A 266 -12.36 -14.02 -9.07
CA ASN A 266 -13.60 -14.44 -9.72
C ASN A 266 -14.70 -14.82 -8.71
N SER A 267 -14.82 -14.06 -7.62
CA SER A 267 -15.71 -14.38 -6.51
C SER A 267 -16.45 -13.13 -6.06
N PHE A 268 -17.57 -12.93 -6.76
CA PHE A 268 -18.57 -11.89 -6.58
C PHE A 268 -19.60 -12.38 -5.54
N VAL A 269 -20.06 -11.47 -4.68
CA VAL A 269 -21.07 -11.72 -3.64
C VAL A 269 -22.34 -10.94 -3.99
#